data_AF-A0A939C6W9-F1
#
_entry.id   AF-A0A939C6W9-F1
#
_cell.length_a   1.000
_cell.length_b   1.000
_cell.length_c   1.000
_cell.angle_alpha   90.00
_cell.angle_beta   90.00
_cell.angle_gamma   90.00
#
_symmetry.space_group_name_H-M   'P 1'
#
loop_
_entity.id
_entity.type
_entity.pdbx_description
1 polymer ?
#
loop_
_entity_poly.entity_id
_entity_poly.type
_entity_poly.pdbx_seq_one_letter_code
_entity_poly.pdbx_strand_id
1 'polypeptide(L)'
;YFAFGGYISVTENGDLIPCFYTDLTPSEPMMLGNIREKGLTKAWEEIRNSEYYNSFQDRSRLKGKCGVCEYREICGGCRNRAYAYTGDIYESDPACPYIPKSLRKQETEQE
;
A
#
# COMPACT_ATOMS: atom_id res chain seq x y z
N TYR A 1 -2.87 -5.61 -2.31
CA TYR A 1 -3.97 -6.17 -1.50
C TYR A 1 -4.36 -5.32 -0.28
N PHE A 2 -3.47 -4.73 0.54
CA PHE A 2 -3.94 -4.04 1.77
C PHE A 2 -4.10 -2.53 1.72
N ALA A 3 -3.47 -1.81 0.78
CA ALA A 3 -3.74 -0.39 0.58
C ALA A 3 -4.68 -0.12 -0.61
N PHE A 4 -4.67 -0.94 -1.66
CA PHE A 4 -5.47 -0.72 -2.89
C PHE A 4 -6.00 -2.03 -3.49
N GLY A 5 -6.49 -2.95 -2.66
CA GLY A 5 -6.87 -4.29 -3.11
C GLY A 5 -8.31 -4.64 -2.81
N GLY A 6 -9.21 -4.22 -3.69
CA GLY A 6 -10.59 -4.74 -3.76
C GLY A 6 -11.61 -4.05 -2.86
N TYR A 7 -11.25 -2.97 -2.17
CA TYR A 7 -12.19 -2.16 -1.41
C TYR A 7 -11.83 -0.68 -1.46
N ILE A 8 -12.81 0.15 -1.12
CA ILE A 8 -12.71 1.59 -0.92
C ILE A 8 -13.49 1.91 0.35
N SER A 9 -13.05 2.88 1.13
CA SER A 9 -13.76 3.33 2.32
C SER A 9 -14.38 4.71 2.05
N VAL A 10 -15.55 4.93 2.65
CA VAL A 10 -16.29 6.19 2.58
C VAL A 10 -16.34 6.77 3.99
N THR A 11 -15.86 8.00 4.18
CA THR A 11 -15.93 8.71 5.46
C THR A 11 -17.34 9.25 5.72
N GLU A 12 -17.60 9.74 6.93
CA GLU A 12 -18.86 10.36 7.33
C GLU A 12 -19.25 11.58 6.48
N ASN A 13 -18.25 12.29 5.92
CA ASN A 13 -18.45 13.43 5.04
C ASN A 13 -18.59 13.03 3.56
N GLY A 14 -18.44 11.74 3.26
CA GLY A 14 -18.54 11.18 1.91
C GLY A 14 -17.19 11.08 1.19
N ASP A 15 -16.07 11.34 1.86
CA ASP A 15 -14.75 11.28 1.22
C ASP A 15 -14.35 9.83 0.96
N LEU A 16 -13.71 9.63 -0.17
CA LEU A 16 -13.28 8.35 -0.66
C LEU A 16 -11.80 8.15 -0.36
N ILE A 17 -11.51 7.10 0.41
CA ILE A 17 -10.15 6.75 0.80
C ILE A 17 -9.86 5.27 0.55
N PRO A 18 -8.60 4.93 0.26
CA PRO A 18 -8.22 3.57 -0.10
C PRO A 18 -8.11 2.62 1.12
N CYS A 19 -7.89 3.18 2.30
CA CYS A 19 -7.87 2.45 3.57
C CYS A 19 -8.33 3.39 4.68
N PHE A 20 -9.06 2.90 5.69
CA PHE A 20 -9.53 3.75 6.79
C PHE A 20 -8.41 4.29 7.69
N TYR A 21 -7.22 3.67 7.67
CA TYR A 21 -6.03 4.17 8.34
C TYR A 21 -5.27 5.22 7.51
N THR A 22 -5.86 5.72 6.43
CA THR A 22 -5.23 6.77 5.62
C THR A 22 -5.44 8.08 6.34
N ASP A 23 -4.37 8.82 6.58
CA ASP A 23 -4.48 10.13 7.19
C ASP A 23 -5.21 11.07 6.21
N LEU A 24 -6.27 11.72 6.68
CA LEU A 24 -7.20 12.51 5.87
C LEU A 24 -6.72 13.93 5.63
N THR A 25 -5.45 14.23 5.91
CA THR A 25 -4.95 15.58 5.69
C THR A 25 -5.04 15.95 4.20
N PRO A 26 -5.55 17.14 3.83
CA PRO A 26 -5.77 17.53 2.43
C PRO A 26 -4.50 17.55 1.56
N SER A 27 -3.33 17.57 2.19
CA SER A 27 -2.01 17.51 1.54
C SER A 27 -1.55 16.10 1.19
N GLU A 28 -2.26 15.06 1.63
CA GLU A 28 -1.86 13.67 1.40
C GLU A 28 -2.32 13.17 0.01
N PRO A 29 -1.46 12.44 -0.71
CA PRO A 29 -1.72 11.93 -2.06
C PRO A 29 -2.82 10.84 -2.13
N MET A 30 -3.52 10.55 -1.03
CA MET A 30 -4.42 9.39 -0.91
C MET A 30 -5.91 9.72 -0.89
N MET A 31 -6.31 10.99 -1.01
CA MET A 31 -7.73 11.37 -1.14
C MET A 31 -8.23 11.12 -2.57
N LEU A 32 -9.31 10.36 -2.73
CA LEU A 32 -9.84 9.93 -4.04
C LEU A 32 -11.08 10.73 -4.49
N GLY A 33 -11.40 11.82 -3.78
CA GLY A 33 -12.57 12.68 -3.99
C GLY A 33 -13.74 12.37 -3.06
N ASN A 34 -14.94 12.86 -3.40
CA ASN A 34 -16.15 12.68 -2.58
C ASN A 34 -17.27 11.95 -3.34
N ILE A 35 -17.94 11.02 -2.66
CA ILE A 35 -19.02 10.20 -3.23
C ILE A 35 -20.24 11.01 -3.65
N ARG A 36 -20.51 12.15 -2.99
CA ARG A 36 -21.66 13.02 -3.25
C ARG A 36 -21.60 13.69 -4.62
N GLU A 37 -20.41 13.82 -5.21
CA GLU A 37 -20.21 14.49 -6.48
C GLU A 37 -20.46 13.59 -7.69
N LYS A 38 -20.09 12.31 -7.59
CA LYS A 38 -19.99 11.41 -8.77
C LYS A 38 -20.57 10.01 -8.57
N GLY A 39 -20.96 9.64 -7.35
CA GLY A 39 -21.50 8.31 -7.03
C GLY A 39 -20.43 7.21 -7.01
N LEU A 40 -20.76 6.08 -6.40
CA LEU A 40 -19.80 5.01 -6.07
C LEU A 40 -19.18 4.35 -7.31
N THR A 41 -20.01 3.97 -8.29
CA THR A 41 -19.54 3.24 -9.49
C THR A 41 -18.54 4.05 -10.30
N LYS A 42 -18.85 5.33 -10.54
CA LYS A 42 -17.98 6.22 -11.30
C LYS A 42 -16.67 6.48 -10.55
N ALA A 43 -16.75 6.75 -9.25
CA ALA A 43 -15.56 6.95 -8.45
C ALA A 43 -14.65 5.71 -8.42
N TRP A 44 -15.23 4.52 -8.31
CA TRP A 44 -14.48 3.26 -8.38
C TRP A 44 -13.74 3.09 -9.70
N GLU A 45 -14.40 3.35 -10.84
CA GLU A 45 -13.75 3.28 -12.15
C GLU A 45 -12.62 4.31 -12.30
N GLU A 46 -12.81 5.55 -11.84
CA GLU A 46 -11.76 6.57 -11.86
C GLU A 46 -10.53 6.14 -11.05
N ILE A 47 -10.75 5.57 -9.87
CA ILE A 47 -9.67 5.08 -9.00
C ILE A 47 -8.91 3.96 -9.70
N ARG A 48 -9.60 2.96 -10.26
CA ARG A 48 -8.94 1.84 -10.95
C ARG A 48 -8.10 2.28 -12.16
N ASN A 49 -8.50 3.37 -12.82
CA ASN A 49 -7.79 3.91 -13.97
C ASN A 49 -6.74 4.97 -13.60
N SER A 50 -6.65 5.37 -12.33
CA SER A 50 -5.68 6.37 -11.88
C SER A 50 -4.25 5.83 -11.95
N GLU A 51 -3.29 6.70 -12.33
CA GLU A 51 -1.86 6.38 -12.25
C GLU A 51 -1.44 5.98 -10.83
N TYR A 52 -2.07 6.59 -9.83
CA TYR A 52 -1.83 6.28 -8.44
C TYR A 52 -2.18 4.83 -8.11
N TYR A 53 -3.38 4.37 -8.47
CA TYR A 53 -3.75 2.95 -8.30
C TYR A 53 -2.81 2.02 -9.05
N ASN A 54 -2.48 2.35 -10.30
CA ASN A 54 -1.58 1.55 -11.13
C ASN A 54 -0.18 1.45 -10.51
N SER A 55 0.30 2.51 -9.87
CA SER A 55 1.60 2.50 -9.19
C SER A 55 1.70 1.52 -8.02
N PHE A 56 0.59 1.25 -7.32
CA PHE A 56 0.56 0.23 -6.25
C PHE A 56 0.45 -1.20 -6.76
N GLN A 57 0.01 -1.38 -8.00
CA GLN A 57 0.03 -2.69 -8.65
C GLN A 57 1.45 -3.08 -9.07
N ASP A 58 2.31 -2.09 -9.36
CA ASP A 58 3.70 -2.32 -9.72
C ASP A 58 4.55 -2.75 -8.50
N ARG A 59 4.78 -4.06 -8.39
CA ARG A 59 5.54 -4.68 -7.31
C ARG A 59 7.04 -4.43 -7.40
N SER A 60 7.54 -3.99 -8.56
CA SER A 60 8.95 -3.64 -8.72
C SER A 60 9.34 -2.40 -7.93
N ARG A 61 8.36 -1.56 -7.56
CA ARG A 61 8.58 -0.34 -6.77
C ARG A 61 8.84 -0.60 -5.29
N LEU A 62 8.54 -1.80 -4.78
CA LEU A 62 8.76 -2.13 -3.38
C LEU A 62 10.24 -2.07 -3.01
N LYS A 63 10.54 -1.41 -1.88
CA LYS A 63 11.89 -1.21 -1.37
C LYS A 63 12.16 -2.04 -0.11
N GLY A 64 13.39 -1.97 0.40
CA GLY A 64 13.83 -2.67 1.60
C GLY A 64 13.65 -4.19 1.52
N LYS A 65 13.29 -4.82 2.65
CA LYS A 65 13.04 -6.28 2.73
C LYS A 65 11.93 -6.72 1.77
N CYS A 66 10.94 -5.88 1.52
CA CYS A 66 9.81 -6.20 0.65
C CYS A 66 10.23 -6.28 -0.84
N GLY A 67 11.22 -5.51 -1.26
CA GLY A 67 11.72 -5.51 -2.65
C GLY A 67 12.39 -6.82 -3.08
N VAL A 68 12.99 -7.54 -2.12
CA VAL A 68 13.72 -8.81 -2.34
C VAL A 68 13.01 -10.04 -1.76
N CYS A 69 11.79 -9.86 -1.24
CA CYS A 69 11.01 -10.92 -0.61
C CYS A 69 10.42 -11.87 -1.66
N GLU A 70 10.51 -13.17 -1.42
CA GLU A 70 9.89 -14.19 -2.29
C GLU A 70 8.36 -14.09 -2.34
N TYR A 71 7.73 -13.39 -1.39
CA TYR A 71 6.29 -13.19 -1.31
C TYR A 71 5.82 -11.84 -1.86
N ARG A 72 6.70 -11.05 -2.48
CA ARG A 72 6.37 -9.66 -2.92
C ARG A 72 5.21 -9.53 -3.90
N GLU A 73 4.90 -10.60 -4.65
CA GLU A 73 3.80 -10.59 -5.62
C GLU A 73 2.43 -10.69 -4.92
N ILE A 74 2.36 -11.47 -3.85
CA ILE A 74 1.12 -11.71 -3.08
C ILE A 74 0.99 -10.79 -1.87
N CYS A 75 2.13 -10.45 -1.25
CA CYS A 75 2.23 -9.63 -0.05
C CYS A 75 2.95 -8.32 -0.37
N GLY A 76 2.76 -7.33 0.47
CA GLY A 76 3.59 -6.13 0.50
C GLY A 76 3.81 -5.68 1.94
N GLY A 77 2.86 -5.98 2.83
CA GLY A 77 2.71 -5.35 4.13
C GLY A 77 1.67 -4.23 4.07
N CYS A 78 1.47 -3.54 5.19
CA CYS A 78 0.65 -2.35 5.28
C CYS A 78 1.40 -1.16 4.66
N ARG A 79 0.83 -0.51 3.65
CA ARG A 79 1.45 0.65 2.99
C ARG A 79 1.30 1.94 3.80
N ASN A 80 0.13 2.15 4.41
CA ASN A 80 -0.07 3.29 5.31
C ASN A 80 0.90 3.24 6.49
N ARG A 81 1.18 2.05 7.03
CA ARG A 81 2.17 1.90 8.10
C ARG A 81 3.60 2.12 7.59
N ALA A 82 3.96 1.63 6.41
CA ALA A 82 5.26 1.94 5.83
C ALA A 82 5.45 3.45 5.68
N TYR A 83 4.46 4.13 5.11
CA TYR A 83 4.47 5.58 4.95
C TYR A 83 4.53 6.33 6.29
N ALA A 84 3.67 5.99 7.25
CA ALA A 84 3.65 6.65 8.57
C ALA A 84 4.99 6.57 9.32
N TYR A 85 5.77 5.50 9.13
CA TYR A 85 7.04 5.31 9.81
C TYR A 85 8.25 5.81 9.01
N THR A 86 8.16 5.89 7.68
CA THR A 86 9.32 6.15 6.81
C THR A 86 9.17 7.37 5.90
N GLY A 87 7.95 7.89 5.73
CA GLY A 87 7.62 8.87 4.71
C GLY A 87 7.56 8.31 3.29
N ASP A 88 7.79 7.01 3.08
CA ASP A 88 7.75 6.35 1.78
C ASP A 88 6.75 5.19 1.79
N ILE A 89 5.74 5.27 0.93
CA ILE A 89 4.69 4.25 0.83
C ILE A 89 5.19 2.93 0.21
N TYR A 90 6.31 2.97 -0.50
CA TYR A 90 6.96 1.81 -1.11
C TYR A 90 7.97 1.13 -0.19
N GLU A 91 8.29 1.74 0.94
CA GLU A 91 9.17 1.12 1.91
C GLU A 91 8.56 -0.11 2.57
N SER A 92 9.45 -0.84 3.23
CA SER A 92 9.10 -2.05 3.94
C SER A 92 8.20 -1.78 5.14
N ASP A 93 7.22 -2.65 5.33
CA ASP A 93 6.36 -2.60 6.51
C ASP A 93 7.16 -2.99 7.78
N PRO A 94 7.33 -2.07 8.75
CA PRO A 94 8.17 -2.31 9.93
C PRO A 94 7.60 -3.41 10.84
N ALA A 95 6.29 -3.66 10.82
CA ALA A 95 5.67 -4.67 11.67
C ALA A 95 5.76 -6.10 11.11
N CYS A 96 6.21 -6.27 9.87
CA CYS A 96 6.33 -7.61 9.28
C CYS A 96 7.53 -8.35 9.94
N PRO A 97 7.30 -9.48 10.65
CA PRO A 97 8.38 -10.21 11.34
C PRO A 97 9.21 -11.09 10.39
N TYR A 98 8.75 -11.25 9.14
CA TYR A 98 9.35 -12.16 8.18
C TYR A 98 10.67 -11.62 7.62
N ILE A 99 11.69 -12.48 7.60
CA ILE A 99 12.98 -12.22 6.95
C ILE A 99 13.04 -13.02 5.63
N PRO A 100 13.11 -12.33 4.47
CA PRO A 100 13.30 -12.94 3.15
C PRO A 100 14.45 -13.93 3.13
N LYS A 101 14.31 -15.03 2.38
CA LYS A 101 15.40 -16.01 2.23
C LYS A 101 16.71 -15.38 1.75
N SER A 102 16.62 -14.40 0.85
CA SER A 102 17.76 -13.64 0.32
C SER A 102 18.52 -12.82 1.36
N LEU A 103 17.91 -12.52 2.51
CA LEU A 103 18.49 -11.71 3.58
C LEU A 103 18.94 -12.53 4.80
N ARG A 104 18.71 -13.84 4.81
CA ARG A 104 19.20 -14.71 5.88
C ARG A 104 20.71 -14.93 5.64
N LYS A 105 21.53 -14.70 6.66
CA LYS A 105 22.95 -15.09 6.59
C LYS A 105 23.00 -16.60 6.33
N GLN A 106 23.79 -17.02 5.36
CA GLN A 106 24.20 -18.42 5.27
C GLN A 106 25.02 -18.70 6.52
N GLU A 107 24.46 -19.45 7.47
CA GLU A 107 25.27 -20.13 8.48
C GLU A 107 26.19 -21.06 7.68
N THR A 108 27.42 -20.62 7.49
CA THR A 108 28.45 -21.41 6.83
C THR A 108 28.69 -22.59 7.75
N GLU A 109 28.47 -23.80 7.22
CA GLU A 109 28.81 -25.07 7.84
C GLU A 109 30.20 -24.99 8.49
N GLN A 110 30.23 -24.99 9.82
CA GLN A 110 31.40 -25.34 10.63
C GLN A 110 30.92 -26.26 11.75
N GLU A 111 30.71 -27.53 11.41
CA GLU A 111 30.95 -28.68 12.28
C GLU A 111 31.31 -29.90 11.42
#